data_AF-A0A2H0P7B4-F1
#
_entry.id   AF-A0A2H0P7B4-F1
#
_cell.length_a   1.000
_cell.length_b   1.000
_cell.length_c   1.000
_cell.angle_alpha   90.00
_cell.angle_beta   90.00
_cell.angle_gamma   90.00
#
_symmetry.space_group_name_H-M   'P 1'
#
loop_
_entity.id
_entity.type
_entity.pdbx_description
1 polymer ?
#
loop_
_entity_poly.entity_id
_entity_poly.type
_entity_poly.pdbx_seq_one_letter_code
_entity_poly.pdbx_strand_id
1 'polypeptide(L)' 'FATKVVVVHRRDSLRASKIMADRAKNNPKISFVWDSVIDEVLGGDHV' A
#
# COMPACT_ATOMS: atom_id res chain seq x y z
N PHE A 1 1.88 -10.48 12.78
CA PHE A 1 2.82 -10.00 11.75
C PHE A 1 2.25 -10.33 10.37
N ALA A 2 2.13 -9.35 9.48
CA ALA A 2 1.60 -9.58 8.13
C ALA A 2 2.66 -10.28 7.25
N THR A 3 2.23 -11.27 6.47
CA THR A 3 3.06 -12.00 5.50
C THR A 3 3.31 -11.18 4.24
N LYS A 4 2.34 -10.34 3.86
CA LYS A 4 2.39 -9.43 2.71
C LYS A 4 1.58 -8.17 3.01
N VAL A 5 2.07 -7.02 2.57
CA VAL A 5 1.38 -5.72 2.70
C VAL A 5 1.16 -5.16 1.31
N VAL A 6 -0.10 -4.84 0.98
CA VAL A 6 -0.45 -4.20 -0.29
C VAL A 6 -0.86 -2.77 -0.01
N VAL A 7 -0.17 -1.82 -0.63
CA VAL A 7 -0.46 -0.40 -0.53
C VAL A 7 -1.21 0.02 -1.78
N VAL A 8 -2.50 0.33 -1.63
CA VAL A 8 -3.34 0.87 -2.69
C VAL A 8 -3.27 2.40 -2.63
N HIS A 9 -2.91 3.03 -3.74
CA HIS A 9 -2.83 4.48 -3.83
C HIS A 9 -3.51 5.01 -5.09
N ARG A 10 -4.20 6.14 -4.94
CA ARG A 10 -5.00 6.79 -6.00
C ARG A 10 -4.21 7.65 -6.99
N ARG A 11 -2.90 7.78 -6.80
CA ARG A 11 -1.98 8.61 -7.60
C ARG A 11 -0.72 7.82 -7.86
N ASP A 12 0.06 8.23 -8.85
CA ASP A 12 1.38 7.69 -9.22
C ASP A 12 2.51 7.92 -8.19
N SER A 13 2.24 8.68 -7.12
CA SER A 13 3.27 9.16 -6.19
C SER A 13 2.82 9.14 -4.74
N LEU A 14 3.71 8.71 -3.84
CA LEU A 14 3.48 8.81 -2.40
C LEU A 14 3.74 10.24 -1.93
N ARG A 15 2.85 10.76 -1.09
CA ARG A 15 3.07 12.02 -0.36
C ARG A 15 4.13 11.91 0.76
N ALA A 16 4.68 10.71 0.96
CA ALA A 16 5.72 10.46 1.96
C ALA A 16 7.04 11.15 1.58
N SER A 17 7.94 11.34 2.56
CA SER A 17 9.30 11.78 2.27
C SER A 17 9.99 10.78 1.32
N LYS A 18 10.89 11.27 0.45
CA LYS A 18 11.61 10.43 -0.54
C LYS A 18 12.21 9.17 0.10
N ILE A 19 12.89 9.34 1.24
CA ILE A 19 13.54 8.23 1.96
C ILE A 19 12.51 7.17 2.41
N MET A 20 11.32 7.57 2.86
CA MET A 20 10.28 6.62 3.24
C MET A 20 9.68 5.91 2.03
N ALA A 21 9.45 6.64 0.94
CA ALA A 21 8.97 6.04 -0.31
C ALA A 21 9.97 5.00 -0.85
N ASP A 22 11.26 5.31 -0.82
CA ASP A 22 12.33 4.42 -1.28
C ASP A 22 12.47 3.19 -0.38
N ARG A 23 12.40 3.36 0.95
CA ARG A 23 12.39 2.23 1.90
C ARG A 23 11.20 1.30 1.66
N ALA A 24 10.03 1.86 1.36
CA ALA A 24 8.84 1.08 1.13
C ALA A 24 8.89 0.34 -0.22
N LYS A 25 9.42 0.97 -1.27
CA LYS A 25 9.68 0.33 -2.58
C LYS A 25 10.72 -0.78 -2.51
N ASN A 26 11.75 -0.62 -1.69
CA ASN A 26 12.82 -1.62 -1.50
C ASN A 26 12.43 -2.76 -0.55
N ASN A 27 11.23 -2.75 0.03
CA ASN A 27 10.80 -3.80 0.93
C ASN A 27 10.11 -4.94 0.15
N PRO A 28 10.66 -6.17 0.15
CA PRO A 28 10.11 -7.29 -0.63
C PRO A 28 8.72 -7.75 -0.16
N LYS A 29 8.28 -7.35 1.04
CA LYS A 29 6.95 -7.67 1.57
C LYS A 29 5.88 -6.67 1.16
N ILE A 30 6.27 -5.54 0.56
CA ILE A 30 5.35 -4.45 0.19
C ILE A 30 5.11 -4.50 -1.31
N SER A 31 3.84 -4.49 -1.70
CA SER A 31 3.41 -4.36 -3.10
C SER A 31 2.59 -3.08 -3.26
N PHE A 32 2.86 -2.31 -4.31
CA PHE A 32 2.13 -1.07 -4.59
C PHE A 32 1.16 -1.27 -5.74
N VAL A 33 -0.07 -0.79 -5.55
CA VAL A 33 -1.09 -0.66 -6.59
C VAL A 33 -1.38 0.82 -6.75
N TRP A 34 -1.01 1.38 -7.90
CA TRP A 34 -1.21 2.80 -8.24
C TRP A 34 -2.54 3.01 -8.96
N ASP A 35 -2.97 4.26 -9.07
CA ASP A 35 -4.18 4.71 -9.76
C ASP A 35 -5.45 3.92 -9.41
N SER A 36 -5.50 3.43 -8.18
CA SER A 36 -6.58 2.56 -7.69
C SER A 36 -7.22 3.14 -6.44
N VAL A 37 -8.54 3.02 -6.37
CA VAL A 37 -9.36 3.38 -5.20
C VAL A 37 -10.05 2.13 -4.69
N ILE A 38 -10.26 2.06 -3.38
CA ILE A 38 -11.00 0.95 -2.77
C ILE A 38 -12.47 1.17 -3.07
N ASP A 39 -13.10 0.18 -3.71
CA ASP A 39 -14.52 0.22 -4.05
C ASP A 39 -15.37 -0.28 -2.88
N GLU A 40 -15.04 -1.47 -2.37
CA GLU A 40 -15.76 -2.10 -1.26
C GLU A 40 -14.79 -2.87 -0.35
N VAL A 41 -15.04 -2.84 0.96
CA VAL A 41 -14.30 -3.64 1.95
C VAL A 41 -15.17 -4.83 2.35
N LEU A 42 -14.92 -5.98 1.72
CA LEU A 42 -15.56 -7.24 2.08
C LEU A 42 -14.76 -7.91 3.20
N GLY A 43 -15.05 -7.56 4.46
CA GLY A 43 -14.40 -8.13 5.64
C GLY A 43 -15.41 -8.51 6.71
N GLY A 44 -15.24 -9.69 7.33
CA GLY A 44 -15.98 -10.08 8.53
C GLY A 44 -15.23 -9.72 9.81
N ASP A 45 -15.95 -9.14 10.79
CA ASP A 45 -15.68 -8.83 12.22
C ASP A 45 -14.30 -8.39 12.73
N HIS A 46 -13.27 -8.29 11.90
CA HIS A 46 -11.94 -7.84 12.32
C HIS A 46 -11.32 -6.95 11.24
N VAL A 47 -11.75 -5.68 11.20
CA VAL A 47 -11.06 -4.59 10.50
C VAL A 47 -10.35 -3.73 11.52
#